data_AF-A0A0R3S852-F1
#
_entry.id   AF-A0A0R3S852-F1
#
_cell.length_a   1.000
_cell.length_b   1.000
_cell.length_c   1.000
_cell.angle_alpha   90.00
_cell.angle_beta   90.00
_cell.angle_gamma   90.00
#
_symmetry.space_group_name_H-M   'P 1'
#
loop_
_entity.id
_entity.type
_entity.pdbx_description
1 polymer ?
#
loop_
_entity_poly.entity_id
_entity_poly.type
_entity_poly.pdbx_seq_one_letter_code
_entity_poly.pdbx_strand_id
1 'polypeptide(L)'
;MSFSKLDDAIIEMQKKLYREECIKEARIKRGGKFYPFNIEPMPTERERLIKKMTDEERALRKQWLEDQKLSPREPVSVPEFTRKNIFRRAYAGFFDGIAGVFRPVLGPKYTGHLRKGLPLFLIPYLGLCMLWYNIKYNPRTWETGFKGIRIEKLHRPVTWPGSPDFPHSPVLEHKFIDEGFSERKIFLGDKLVTSGR
;
A
#
# COMPACT_ATOMS: atom_id res chain seq x y z
N MET A 1 -18.48 25.93 -56.86
CA MET A 1 -17.70 26.63 -55.82
C MET A 1 -16.66 27.50 -56.53
N SER A 2 -16.39 28.71 -56.05
CA SER A 2 -15.28 29.52 -56.59
C SER A 2 -13.95 28.86 -56.25
N PHE A 3 -12.97 28.89 -57.15
CA PHE A 3 -11.64 28.29 -56.95
C PHE A 3 -11.01 28.70 -55.62
N SER A 4 -11.17 29.96 -55.22
CA SER A 4 -10.71 30.49 -53.93
C SER A 4 -11.21 29.73 -52.69
N LYS A 5 -12.49 29.31 -52.67
CA LYS A 5 -13.06 28.56 -51.54
C LYS A 5 -12.52 27.14 -51.46
N LEU A 6 -12.12 26.58 -52.59
CA LEU A 6 -11.56 25.24 -52.68
C LEU A 6 -10.10 25.25 -52.20
N ASP A 7 -9.35 26.30 -52.55
CA ASP A 7 -7.97 26.52 -52.08
C ASP A 7 -7.91 26.72 -50.56
N ASP A 8 -8.83 27.53 -49.99
CA ASP A 8 -8.92 27.73 -48.53
C ASP A 8 -9.19 26.42 -47.78
N ALA A 9 -10.10 25.58 -48.32
CA ALA A 9 -10.41 24.28 -47.74
C ALA A 9 -9.22 23.31 -47.81
N ILE A 10 -8.44 23.34 -48.90
CA ILE A 10 -7.20 22.56 -49.02
C ILE A 10 -6.18 22.99 -47.97
N ILE A 11 -5.99 24.29 -47.77
CA ILE A 11 -5.06 24.83 -46.77
C ILE A 11 -5.46 24.42 -45.35
N GLU A 12 -6.75 24.46 -45.03
CA GLU A 12 -7.25 24.02 -43.73
C GLU A 12 -7.03 22.51 -43.51
N MET A 13 -7.28 21.71 -44.54
CA MET A 13 -7.00 20.27 -44.53
C MET A 13 -5.51 19.97 -44.32
N GLN A 14 -4.62 20.70 -45.00
CA GLN A 14 -3.16 20.58 -44.81
C GLN A 14 -2.74 20.94 -43.38
N LYS A 15 -3.27 22.04 -42.82
CA LYS A 15 -2.99 22.43 -41.43
C LYS A 15 -3.44 21.37 -40.44
N LYS A 16 -4.60 20.75 -40.69
CA LYS A 16 -5.14 19.68 -39.85
C LYS A 16 -4.24 18.44 -39.90
N LEU A 17 -3.87 18.00 -41.11
CA LEU A 17 -2.95 16.87 -41.30
C LEU A 17 -1.59 17.11 -40.63
N TYR A 18 -1.01 18.30 -40.82
CA TYR A 18 0.25 18.66 -40.19
C TYR A 18 0.17 18.65 -38.65
N ARG A 19 -0.92 19.18 -38.08
CA ARG A 19 -1.16 19.12 -36.63
C ARG A 19 -1.27 17.68 -36.14
N GLU A 20 -1.96 16.81 -36.87
CA GLU A 20 -2.09 15.40 -36.54
C GLU A 20 -0.73 14.66 -36.59
N GLU A 21 0.11 14.96 -37.58
CA GLU A 21 1.47 14.43 -37.68
C GLU A 21 2.35 14.87 -36.50
N CYS A 22 2.35 16.17 -36.17
CA CYS A 22 3.07 16.68 -35.01
C CYS A 22 2.62 16.01 -33.70
N ILE A 23 1.32 15.78 -33.53
CA ILE A 23 0.77 15.07 -32.35
C ILE A 23 1.21 13.60 -32.35
N LYS A 24 1.21 12.92 -33.50
CA LYS A 24 1.70 11.54 -33.62
C LYS A 24 3.18 11.47 -33.26
N GLU A 25 4.00 12.34 -33.80
CA GLU A 25 5.44 12.38 -33.49
C GLU A 25 5.69 12.61 -32.01
N ALA A 26 5.01 13.57 -31.39
CA ALA A 26 5.16 13.88 -29.98
C ALA A 26 4.80 12.68 -29.09
N ARG A 27 3.72 11.95 -29.42
CA ARG A 27 3.35 10.72 -28.71
C ARG A 27 4.39 9.62 -28.87
N ILE A 28 4.92 9.43 -30.08
CA ILE A 28 5.89 8.36 -30.36
C ILE A 28 7.22 8.66 -29.63
N LYS A 29 7.71 9.90 -29.71
CA LYS A 29 8.99 10.29 -29.10
C LYS A 29 8.96 10.30 -27.56
N ARG A 30 7.76 10.36 -26.94
CA ARG A 30 7.56 10.38 -25.47
C ARG A 30 8.47 11.40 -24.74
N GLY A 31 8.66 12.58 -25.34
CA GLY A 31 9.50 13.65 -24.78
C GLY A 31 11.01 13.53 -25.08
N GLY A 32 11.45 12.50 -25.81
CA GLY A 32 12.82 12.38 -26.30
C GLY A 32 13.07 13.15 -27.61
N LYS A 33 14.35 13.37 -27.93
CA LYS A 33 14.78 13.94 -29.23
C LYS A 33 14.70 12.92 -30.36
N PHE A 34 14.96 11.65 -30.05
CA PHE A 34 15.01 10.54 -30.99
C PHE A 34 13.78 9.64 -30.86
N TYR A 35 13.48 8.90 -31.92
CA TYR A 35 12.47 7.85 -31.86
C TYR A 35 12.91 6.74 -30.91
N PRO A 36 12.00 6.18 -30.09
CA PRO A 36 12.33 5.04 -29.28
C PRO A 36 12.67 3.87 -30.21
N PHE A 37 13.87 3.31 -30.04
CA PHE A 37 14.29 2.10 -30.70
C PHE A 37 14.57 1.04 -29.64
N ASN A 38 14.27 -0.22 -29.95
CA ASN A 38 14.63 -1.33 -29.08
C ASN A 38 16.13 -1.59 -29.21
N ILE A 39 16.85 -1.55 -28.09
CA ILE A 39 18.27 -1.88 -28.05
C ILE A 39 18.46 -3.40 -28.22
N GLU A 40 17.49 -4.18 -27.76
CA GLU A 40 17.47 -5.63 -27.91
C GLU A 40 17.23 -6.01 -29.38
N PRO A 41 18.17 -6.72 -30.04
CA PRO A 41 17.94 -7.26 -31.37
C PRO A 41 16.95 -8.43 -31.28
N MET A 42 15.86 -8.34 -32.07
CA MET A 42 14.83 -9.37 -32.22
C MET A 42 14.20 -9.82 -30.89
N PRO A 43 13.55 -8.90 -30.14
CA PRO A 43 13.05 -9.17 -28.80
C PRO A 43 11.98 -10.27 -28.78
N THR A 44 11.09 -10.29 -29.78
CA THR A 44 9.99 -11.26 -29.80
C THR A 44 10.40 -12.60 -30.43
N GLU A 45 9.90 -13.70 -29.87
CA GLU A 45 10.14 -15.04 -30.44
C GLU A 45 9.53 -15.18 -31.83
N ARG A 46 8.42 -14.47 -32.10
CA ARG A 46 7.77 -14.44 -33.40
C ARG A 46 8.68 -13.90 -34.50
N GLU A 47 9.36 -12.78 -34.24
CA GLU A 47 10.34 -12.22 -35.18
C GLU A 47 11.44 -13.24 -35.51
N ARG A 48 11.89 -14.01 -34.51
CA ARG A 48 12.94 -15.04 -34.66
C ARG A 48 12.48 -16.28 -35.43
N LEU A 49 11.20 -16.64 -35.32
CA LEU A 49 10.64 -17.86 -35.91
C LEU A 49 10.06 -17.63 -37.31
N ILE A 50 9.48 -16.45 -37.57
CA ILE A 50 8.85 -16.12 -38.86
C ILE A 50 9.91 -15.87 -39.95
N LYS A 51 11.00 -15.19 -39.59
CA LYS A 51 12.13 -14.93 -40.49
C LYS A 51 13.29 -15.81 -40.06
N LYS A 52 13.83 -16.65 -40.96
CA LYS A 52 15.10 -17.35 -40.69
C LYS A 52 16.17 -16.29 -40.42
N MET A 53 16.70 -16.27 -39.20
CA MET A 53 17.71 -15.27 -38.79
C MET A 53 18.91 -15.32 -39.71
N THR A 54 19.37 -14.15 -40.17
CA THR A 54 20.65 -14.03 -40.86
C THR A 54 21.80 -14.28 -39.87
N ASP A 55 22.98 -14.63 -40.39
CA ASP A 55 24.15 -14.89 -39.53
C ASP A 55 24.57 -13.63 -38.74
N GLU A 56 24.39 -12.45 -39.33
CA GLU A 56 24.60 -11.14 -38.68
C GLU A 56 23.64 -10.92 -37.51
N GLU A 57 22.34 -11.16 -37.72
CA GLU A 57 21.31 -11.03 -36.66
C GLU A 57 21.59 -12.00 -35.49
N ARG A 58 22.10 -13.21 -35.79
CA ARG A 58 22.51 -14.17 -34.74
C ARG A 58 23.74 -13.69 -33.97
N ALA A 59 24.73 -13.11 -34.65
CA ALA A 59 25.92 -12.57 -34.01
C ALA A 59 25.56 -11.42 -33.05
N LEU A 60 24.69 -10.50 -33.49
CA LEU A 60 24.19 -9.41 -32.65
C LEU A 60 23.41 -9.94 -31.44
N ARG A 61 22.56 -10.94 -31.63
CA ARG A 61 21.82 -11.56 -30.52
C ARG A 61 22.76 -12.24 -29.52
N LYS A 62 23.78 -12.94 -30.02
CA LYS A 62 24.80 -13.56 -29.17
C LYS A 62 25.54 -12.51 -28.35
N GLN A 63 25.97 -11.42 -28.98
CA GLN A 63 26.60 -10.30 -28.29
C GLN A 63 25.68 -9.72 -27.20
N TRP A 64 24.42 -9.44 -27.53
CA TRP A 64 23.45 -8.95 -26.56
C TRP A 64 23.30 -9.87 -25.34
N LEU A 65 23.23 -11.18 -25.55
CA LEU A 65 23.12 -12.16 -24.45
C LEU A 65 24.39 -12.23 -23.60
N GLU A 66 25.57 -12.06 -24.21
CA GLU A 66 26.84 -11.96 -23.48
C GLU A 66 26.90 -10.66 -22.66
N ASP A 67 26.43 -9.54 -23.20
CA ASP A 67 26.41 -8.24 -22.53
C ASP A 67 25.46 -8.22 -21.31
N GLN A 68 24.48 -9.13 -21.24
CA GLN A 68 23.63 -9.29 -20.05
C GLN A 68 24.36 -10.00 -18.88
N LYS A 69 25.53 -10.59 -19.10
CA LYS A 69 26.28 -11.23 -18.02
C LYS A 69 26.93 -10.16 -17.16
N LEU A 70 26.50 -10.11 -15.90
CA LEU A 70 27.07 -9.21 -14.91
C LEU A 70 28.53 -9.57 -14.62
N SER A 71 29.32 -8.56 -14.27
CA SER A 71 30.71 -8.77 -13.87
C SER A 71 30.77 -9.54 -12.54
N PRO A 72 31.84 -10.30 -12.26
CA PRO A 72 31.99 -11.02 -10.99
C PRO A 72 31.98 -10.11 -9.76
N ARG A 73 32.27 -8.82 -9.94
CA ARG A 73 32.25 -7.79 -8.89
C ARG A 73 30.82 -7.38 -8.51
N GLU A 74 29.87 -7.51 -9.43
CA GLU A 74 28.49 -7.12 -9.21
C GLU A 74 27.71 -8.28 -8.56
N PRO A 75 26.76 -7.99 -7.65
CA PRO A 75 26.18 -6.69 -7.31
C PRO A 75 26.93 -5.92 -6.21
N VAL A 76 27.24 -4.65 -6.45
CA VAL A 76 27.83 -3.76 -5.43
C VAL A 76 26.73 -2.90 -4.80
N SER A 77 26.53 -3.05 -3.48
CA SER A 77 25.62 -2.15 -2.75
C SER A 77 26.33 -0.84 -2.42
N VAL A 78 26.03 0.22 -3.15
CA VAL A 78 26.54 1.58 -2.87
C VAL A 78 25.56 2.29 -1.91
N PRO A 79 25.96 2.62 -0.67
CA PRO A 79 25.07 3.25 0.30
C PRO A 79 24.60 4.64 -0.14
N GLU A 80 25.42 5.37 -0.88
CA GLU A 80 25.19 6.76 -1.29
C GLU A 80 24.00 6.91 -2.25
N PHE A 81 23.80 5.95 -3.16
CA PHE A 81 22.65 5.94 -4.07
C PHE A 81 21.33 5.60 -3.36
N THR A 82 21.38 5.05 -2.15
CA THR A 82 20.19 4.66 -1.38
C THR A 82 20.04 5.49 -0.12
N ARG A 83 20.12 6.83 -0.25
CA ARG A 83 19.83 7.75 0.87
C ARG A 83 18.43 7.48 1.43
N LYS A 84 18.39 7.04 2.69
CA LYS A 84 17.16 6.83 3.48
C LYS A 84 17.08 7.89 4.57
N ASN A 85 15.87 8.35 4.87
CA ASN A 85 15.59 9.22 6.02
C ASN A 85 16.09 8.57 7.34
N ILE A 86 16.44 9.39 8.33
CA ILE A 86 17.00 8.92 9.63
C ILE A 86 16.09 7.88 10.28
N PHE A 87 14.78 8.15 10.37
CA PHE A 87 13.80 7.19 10.91
C PHE A 87 13.77 5.88 10.14
N ARG A 88 13.84 5.96 8.80
CA ARG A 88 13.87 4.77 7.94
C ARG A 88 15.17 3.99 8.10
N ARG A 89 16.29 4.65 8.43
CA ARG A 89 17.56 3.98 8.75
C ARG A 89 17.49 3.25 10.09
N ALA A 90 17.01 3.90 11.14
CA ALA A 90 16.89 3.27 12.46
C ALA A 90 15.94 2.07 12.41
N TYR A 91 14.76 2.27 11.79
CA TYR A 91 13.78 1.23 11.58
C TYR A 91 14.32 0.06 10.75
N ALA A 92 14.90 0.34 9.57
CA ALA A 92 15.44 -0.71 8.72
C ALA A 92 16.62 -1.42 9.40
N GLY A 93 17.45 -0.71 10.16
CA GLY A 93 18.60 -1.29 10.85
C GLY A 93 18.23 -2.39 11.83
N PHE A 94 17.16 -2.20 12.62
CA PHE A 94 16.67 -3.23 13.54
C PHE A 94 16.25 -4.52 12.80
N PHE A 95 15.42 -4.39 11.76
CA PHE A 95 14.96 -5.54 10.98
C PHE A 95 16.05 -6.13 10.08
N ASP A 96 17.02 -5.33 9.63
CA ASP A 96 18.18 -5.77 8.87
C ASP A 96 19.11 -6.62 9.72
N GLY A 97 19.27 -6.30 11.01
CA GLY A 97 20.00 -7.11 11.98
C GLY A 97 19.37 -8.49 12.15
N ILE A 98 18.06 -8.55 12.40
CA ILE A 98 17.32 -9.81 12.53
C ILE A 98 17.42 -10.63 11.24
N ALA A 99 17.16 -10.02 10.08
CA ALA A 99 17.25 -10.70 8.79
C ALA A 99 18.70 -11.15 8.48
N GLY A 100 19.70 -10.43 8.98
CA GLY A 100 21.12 -10.78 8.87
C GLY A 100 21.47 -12.09 9.58
N VAL A 101 20.89 -12.34 10.76
CA VAL A 101 21.06 -13.61 11.50
C VAL A 101 20.51 -14.80 10.71
N PHE A 102 19.41 -14.59 9.99
CA PHE A 102 18.78 -15.62 9.17
C PHE A 102 19.38 -15.78 7.76
N ARG A 103 20.23 -14.85 7.34
CA ARG A 103 20.89 -14.84 6.03
C ARG A 103 21.66 -16.12 5.67
N PRO A 104 22.46 -16.74 6.57
CA PRO A 104 23.20 -17.96 6.22
C PRO A 104 22.27 -19.16 5.99
N VAL A 105 21.09 -19.19 6.61
CA VAL A 105 20.15 -20.32 6.51
C VAL A 105 19.23 -20.17 5.28
N LEU A 106 18.70 -18.97 5.06
CA LEU A 106 17.71 -18.70 4.02
C LEU A 106 18.33 -18.27 2.68
N GLY A 107 19.61 -17.87 2.66
CA GLY A 107 20.26 -17.36 1.47
C GLY A 107 19.76 -15.98 1.01
N PRO A 108 20.39 -15.38 -0.02
CA PRO A 108 20.21 -13.97 -0.37
C PRO A 108 18.82 -13.64 -0.92
N LYS A 109 18.19 -14.58 -1.66
CA LYS A 109 16.86 -14.37 -2.26
C LYS A 109 15.78 -14.25 -1.18
N TYR A 110 15.69 -15.22 -0.28
CA TYR A 110 14.65 -15.26 0.75
C TYR A 110 14.85 -14.23 1.86
N THR A 111 16.11 -13.89 2.18
CA THR A 111 16.42 -12.81 3.15
C THR A 111 15.82 -11.47 2.73
N GLY A 112 15.76 -11.18 1.43
CA GLY A 112 15.13 -9.96 0.90
C GLY A 112 13.61 -9.91 1.15
N HIS A 113 12.94 -11.05 1.06
CA HIS A 113 11.51 -11.16 1.38
C HIS A 113 11.27 -11.03 2.89
N LEU A 114 12.09 -11.69 3.72
CA LEU A 114 12.00 -11.61 5.18
C LEU A 114 12.14 -10.17 5.68
N ARG A 115 13.15 -9.44 5.18
CA ARG A 115 13.38 -8.02 5.52
C ARG A 115 12.17 -7.13 5.28
N LYS A 116 11.40 -7.39 4.21
CA LYS A 116 10.21 -6.60 3.87
C LYS A 116 8.95 -7.11 4.58
N GLY A 117 8.81 -8.42 4.73
CA GLY A 117 7.64 -9.05 5.31
C GLY A 117 7.58 -8.94 6.83
N LEU A 118 8.70 -9.17 7.52
CA LEU A 118 8.77 -9.16 8.98
C LEU A 118 8.20 -7.86 9.60
N PRO A 119 8.66 -6.65 9.21
CA PRO A 119 8.08 -5.42 9.72
C PRO A 119 6.58 -5.26 9.40
N LEU A 120 6.19 -5.67 8.20
CA LEU A 120 4.82 -5.51 7.71
C LEU A 120 3.82 -6.35 8.52
N PHE A 121 4.23 -7.50 9.05
CA PHE A 121 3.36 -8.36 9.85
C PHE A 121 3.54 -8.14 11.36
N LEU A 122 4.78 -8.02 11.83
CA LEU A 122 5.07 -7.98 13.26
C LEU A 122 4.53 -6.72 13.94
N ILE A 123 4.70 -5.55 13.33
CA ILE A 123 4.29 -4.28 13.91
C ILE A 123 2.77 -4.16 14.04
N PRO A 124 1.96 -4.39 12.98
CA PRO A 124 0.52 -4.31 13.15
C PRO A 124 0.00 -5.41 14.07
N TYR A 125 0.61 -6.60 14.09
CA TYR A 125 0.25 -7.65 15.03
C TYR A 125 0.46 -7.22 16.48
N LEU A 126 1.66 -6.72 16.82
CA LEU A 126 1.96 -6.21 18.16
C LEU A 126 1.06 -5.01 18.51
N GLY A 127 0.81 -4.11 17.57
CA GLY A 127 -0.12 -2.99 17.74
C GLY A 127 -1.53 -3.46 18.04
N LEU A 128 -2.03 -4.46 17.30
CA LEU A 128 -3.36 -5.04 17.53
C LEU A 128 -3.45 -5.72 18.90
N CYS A 129 -2.45 -6.52 19.28
CA CYS A 129 -2.39 -7.15 20.59
C CYS A 129 -2.35 -6.11 21.72
N MET A 130 -1.56 -5.04 21.57
CA MET A 130 -1.47 -3.95 22.55
C MET A 130 -2.80 -3.20 22.67
N LEU A 131 -3.44 -2.87 21.55
CA LEU A 131 -4.75 -2.24 21.52
C LEU A 131 -5.81 -3.13 22.16
N TRP A 132 -5.86 -4.41 21.81
CA TRP A 132 -6.79 -5.37 22.37
C TRP A 132 -6.60 -5.55 23.87
N TYR A 133 -5.36 -5.67 24.33
CA TYR A 133 -5.03 -5.77 25.75
C TYR A 133 -5.47 -4.49 26.49
N ASN A 134 -5.22 -3.32 25.91
CA ASN A 134 -5.62 -2.05 26.50
C ASN A 134 -7.15 -1.93 26.59
N ILE A 135 -7.88 -2.28 25.53
CA ILE A 135 -9.34 -2.32 25.50
C ILE A 135 -9.89 -3.30 26.54
N LYS A 136 -9.31 -4.50 26.66
CA LYS A 136 -9.82 -5.55 27.54
C LYS A 136 -9.62 -5.24 29.03
N TYR A 137 -8.46 -4.71 29.40
CA TYR A 137 -8.07 -4.57 30.82
C TYR A 137 -8.14 -3.14 31.35
N ASN A 138 -8.22 -2.13 30.47
CA ASN A 138 -8.38 -0.73 30.87
C ASN A 138 -9.69 -0.14 30.32
N PRO A 139 -10.86 -0.75 30.58
CA PRO A 139 -12.13 -0.11 30.28
C PRO A 139 -12.26 1.14 31.15
N ARG A 140 -12.79 2.21 30.56
CA ARG A 140 -13.07 3.44 31.29
C ARG A 140 -14.28 3.23 32.20
N THR A 141 -14.04 3.17 33.50
CA THR A 141 -15.08 3.19 34.54
C THR A 141 -15.04 4.51 35.31
N TRP A 142 -16.12 4.81 36.02
CA TRP A 142 -16.24 6.01 36.85
C TRP A 142 -15.10 6.15 37.88
N GLU A 143 -14.55 5.03 38.38
CA GLU A 143 -13.44 5.01 39.35
C GLU A 143 -12.11 5.42 38.71
N THR A 144 -11.88 5.02 37.46
CA THR A 144 -10.70 5.39 36.68
C THR A 144 -10.77 6.82 36.12
N GLY A 145 -11.95 7.43 36.09
CA GLY A 145 -12.17 8.78 35.56
C GLY A 145 -11.83 8.87 34.07
N PHE A 146 -10.98 9.83 33.69
CA PHE A 146 -10.54 10.01 32.29
C PHE A 146 -9.49 8.99 31.82
N LYS A 147 -9.05 8.08 32.69
CA LYS A 147 -8.07 7.05 32.34
C LYS A 147 -8.79 5.85 31.74
N GLY A 148 -8.28 5.31 30.63
CA GLY A 148 -8.83 4.13 29.95
C GLY A 148 -9.63 4.45 28.69
N ILE A 149 -10.02 3.40 27.98
CA ILE A 149 -10.78 3.50 26.72
C ILE A 149 -12.26 3.33 27.04
N ARG A 150 -13.09 4.27 26.57
CA ARG A 150 -14.55 4.14 26.64
C ARG A 150 -15.01 3.15 25.58
N ILE A 151 -15.56 2.01 26.02
CA ILE A 151 -16.04 0.93 25.15
C ILE A 151 -17.54 0.83 25.36
N GLU A 152 -18.29 1.50 24.50
CA GLU A 152 -19.74 1.52 24.60
C GLU A 152 -20.37 1.27 23.23
N LYS A 153 -21.53 0.61 23.23
CA LYS A 153 -22.32 0.43 22.01
C LYS A 153 -22.99 1.76 21.69
N LEU A 154 -22.42 2.50 20.75
CA LEU A 154 -22.93 3.79 20.28
C LEU A 154 -24.34 3.72 19.69
N HIS A 155 -24.71 2.56 19.14
CA HIS A 155 -26.02 2.35 18.53
C HIS A 155 -26.87 1.39 19.36
N ARG A 156 -28.16 1.67 19.41
CA ARG A 156 -29.16 0.72 19.91
C ARG A 156 -29.25 -0.45 18.93
N PRO A 157 -29.42 -1.69 19.40
CA PRO A 157 -29.65 -2.81 18.50
C PRO A 157 -30.92 -2.56 17.68
N VAL A 158 -30.86 -2.82 16.38
CA VAL A 158 -32.01 -2.62 15.48
C VAL A 158 -33.00 -3.76 15.71
N THR A 159 -34.25 -3.44 16.01
CA THR A 159 -35.34 -4.41 16.11
C THR A 159 -36.04 -4.55 14.77
N TRP A 160 -36.23 -5.79 14.33
CA TRP A 160 -36.87 -6.13 13.07
C TRP A 160 -38.23 -6.78 13.33
N PRO A 161 -39.23 -6.65 12.44
CA PRO A 161 -40.46 -7.43 12.51
C PRO A 161 -40.13 -8.93 12.55
N GLY A 162 -40.58 -9.63 13.60
CA GLY A 162 -40.28 -11.06 13.82
C GLY A 162 -39.17 -11.36 14.83
N SER A 163 -38.47 -10.33 15.34
CA SER A 163 -37.64 -10.47 16.54
C SER A 163 -38.52 -10.56 17.80
N PRO A 164 -38.08 -11.28 18.87
CA PRO A 164 -38.89 -11.49 20.08
C PRO A 164 -39.39 -10.19 20.74
N ASP A 165 -38.63 -9.10 20.61
CA ASP A 165 -38.89 -7.82 21.28
C ASP A 165 -39.70 -6.83 20.41
N PHE A 166 -40.03 -7.17 19.16
CA PHE A 166 -40.85 -6.31 18.29
C PHE A 166 -42.32 -6.30 18.76
N PRO A 167 -43.01 -5.14 18.89
CA PRO A 167 -42.68 -3.80 18.38
C PRO A 167 -42.00 -2.85 19.39
N HIS A 168 -41.62 -3.35 20.57
CA HIS A 168 -41.06 -2.50 21.62
C HIS A 168 -39.64 -2.06 21.27
N SER A 169 -39.30 -0.82 21.63
CA SER A 169 -37.91 -0.38 21.56
C SER A 169 -37.10 -1.12 22.62
N PRO A 170 -35.88 -1.61 22.30
CA PRO A 170 -35.04 -2.23 23.30
C PRO A 170 -34.78 -1.24 24.43
N VAL A 171 -35.03 -1.67 25.67
CA VAL A 171 -34.81 -0.83 26.84
C VAL A 171 -33.31 -0.58 26.95
N LEU A 172 -32.94 0.68 27.17
CA LEU A 172 -31.56 1.05 27.40
C LEU A 172 -31.17 0.55 28.80
N GLU A 173 -30.49 -0.60 28.88
CA GLU A 173 -30.06 -1.20 30.15
C GLU A 173 -29.06 -0.32 30.93
N HIS A 174 -28.24 0.45 30.21
CA HIS A 174 -27.15 1.24 30.78
C HIS A 174 -27.16 2.68 30.24
N LYS A 175 -26.94 3.66 31.14
CA LYS A 175 -26.83 5.08 30.77
C LYS A 175 -25.39 5.41 30.40
N PHE A 176 -25.19 5.97 29.21
CA PHE A 176 -23.88 6.36 28.66
C PHE A 176 -23.01 7.23 29.60
N ILE A 177 -23.62 8.08 30.42
CA ILE A 177 -22.90 8.98 31.34
C ILE A 177 -22.52 8.29 32.66
N ASP A 178 -23.14 7.15 32.96
CA ASP A 178 -23.00 6.48 34.26
C ASP A 178 -21.66 5.76 34.41
N GLU A 179 -20.97 5.42 33.32
CA GLU A 179 -19.62 4.80 33.32
C GLU A 179 -19.49 3.61 34.32
N GLY A 180 -20.58 2.86 34.53
CA GLY A 180 -20.65 1.71 35.43
C GLY A 180 -20.82 2.06 36.91
N PHE A 181 -21.17 3.31 37.25
CA PHE A 181 -21.42 3.76 38.62
C PHE A 181 -22.60 3.02 39.27
N SER A 182 -23.67 2.76 38.52
CA SER A 182 -24.82 1.99 39.04
C SER A 182 -24.50 0.51 39.30
N GLU A 183 -23.50 -0.07 38.64
CA GLU A 183 -23.13 -1.49 38.75
C GLU A 183 -22.24 -1.80 39.96
N ARG A 184 -21.81 -0.78 40.70
CA ARG A 184 -20.90 -0.94 41.85
C ARG A 184 -21.54 -1.77 42.96
N LYS A 185 -20.73 -2.60 43.63
CA LYS A 185 -21.18 -3.37 44.81
C LYS A 185 -20.81 -2.73 46.16
N ILE A 186 -19.94 -1.71 46.12
CA ILE A 186 -19.25 -1.16 47.30
C ILE A 186 -20.15 -0.19 48.11
N PHE A 187 -21.27 0.27 47.54
CA PHE A 187 -22.18 1.24 48.15
C PHE A 187 -23.67 0.85 48.03
N LEU A 188 -24.00 -0.43 47.94
CA LEU A 188 -25.39 -0.90 47.76
C LEU A 188 -25.98 -1.59 49.00
N GLY A 189 -25.22 -1.69 50.09
CA GLY A 189 -25.70 -2.29 51.35
C GLY A 189 -26.37 -1.27 52.28
N ASP A 190 -27.19 -1.78 53.22
CA ASP A 190 -27.92 -1.03 54.27
C ASP A 190 -27.04 -0.15 55.19
N LYS A 191 -25.72 -0.19 55.03
CA LYS A 191 -24.74 0.59 55.79
C LYS A 191 -24.33 1.90 55.12
N LEU A 192 -25.09 2.37 54.13
CA LEU A 192 -25.01 3.76 53.76
C LEU A 192 -25.59 4.59 54.90
N VAL A 193 -24.72 5.11 55.76
CA VAL A 193 -25.05 6.24 56.61
C VAL A 193 -25.45 7.36 55.65
N THR A 194 -26.76 7.53 55.47
CA THR A 194 -27.32 8.69 54.80
C THR A 194 -26.87 9.90 55.59
N SER A 195 -25.81 10.54 55.14
CA SER A 195 -25.40 11.82 55.67
C SER A 195 -26.46 12.84 55.31
N GLY A 196 -27.25 13.24 56.30
CA GLY A 196 -27.91 14.54 56.34
C GLY A 196 -29.36 14.55 55.89
N ARG A 197 -30.22 14.90 56.85
CA ARG A 197 -31.40 15.72 56.63
C ARG A 197 -31.05 16.99 55.85
#